data_AF-A0A0N0D782-F1
#
_entry.id   AF-A0A0N0D782-F1
#
_cell.length_a   1.000
_cell.length_b   1.000
_cell.length_c   1.000
_cell.angle_alpha   90.00
_cell.angle_beta   90.00
_cell.angle_gamma   90.00
#
_symmetry.space_group_name_H-M   'P 1'
#
loop_
_entity.id
_entity.type
_entity.pdbx_description
1 polymer ?
#
loop_
_entity_poly.entity_id
_entity_poly.type
_entity_poly.pdbx_seq_one_letter_code
_entity_poly.pdbx_strand_id
1 'polypeptide(L)'
;MNSLFKQCLFVLIVSLIVFQPICAKPNELLNEQSKYHVLTETDHFRVPEIHKIFKQVVAAADISSNRVPWLMLTKDDVDPWVFCLKSGAVVISQKAIDVCYQNVDNSVGDARISLLIGHELAHLAKDDFWEQSAFAFSSPKQKETSSNAMSDLFENVMKKKELKADEYGFFYSSLAGFDVQLVLDYQGENFFQQLETHMNHDVPVESNCYHPPADLRTQTLYNKIIHFQKDLDIFNNGIYLYQVGKYSAALNFLNAFKEKYPGRAVFNTLGLIHYELAMDYLRKCKPQKAEQFMLATIVDTRTRAENLRGVQGSRTKKPDEHIFKIHIEAAIDHFKMSKKKDPFYLPARINLSSALILADYYNEALTVLNEALSITKEKNDVPPLLTAQIKNNLAIARYRDGLKIDVDLSSLAIDYLSQAIELYPKIPAPYYNLAVLSGITEQYNDTNEYFQQFLAFDATGNYAAIAENALDITHTNKQYYPLDIIGPSPIPLKQYQYMDAETDQKILTYKLEHKSYIIDGHVIDTYINDDMYVLCINRVVQLVDCLFESQKNFSEIKVQLQSPVRVLETLAGIKVLVYENFALKIFNNQVVRVIHFRL
;
A
#
# COMPACT_ATOMS: atom_id res chain seq x y z
N MET A 1 23.54 -44.99 14.22
CA MET A 1 24.02 -43.68 13.71
C MET A 1 23.83 -43.50 12.20
N ASN A 2 24.42 -44.35 11.34
CA ASN A 2 24.48 -44.12 9.87
C ASN A 2 23.14 -44.00 9.08
N SER A 3 21.98 -44.28 9.67
CA SER A 3 20.67 -44.09 9.00
C SER A 3 20.16 -42.64 9.12
N LEU A 4 19.94 -42.14 10.35
CA LEU A 4 19.47 -40.78 10.60
C LEU A 4 20.34 -39.72 9.90
N PHE A 5 21.67 -39.89 9.92
CA PHE A 5 22.57 -38.92 9.30
C PHE A 5 22.36 -38.79 7.79
N LYS A 6 22.02 -39.89 7.10
CA LYS A 6 21.66 -39.86 5.67
C LYS A 6 20.28 -39.25 5.44
N GLN A 7 19.31 -39.48 6.32
CA GLN A 7 17.97 -38.88 6.22
C GLN A 7 18.02 -37.36 6.44
N CYS A 8 18.74 -36.88 7.46
CA CYS A 8 18.95 -35.45 7.68
C CYS A 8 19.68 -34.79 6.50
N LEU A 9 20.74 -35.42 5.96
CA LEU A 9 21.46 -34.89 4.80
C LEU A 9 20.57 -34.82 3.55
N PHE A 10 19.70 -35.82 3.33
CA PHE A 10 18.78 -35.82 2.18
C PHE A 10 17.71 -34.73 2.31
N VAL A 11 17.13 -34.52 3.51
CA VAL A 11 16.20 -33.42 3.77
C VAL A 11 16.86 -32.05 3.56
N LEU A 12 18.12 -31.89 3.99
CA LEU A 12 18.87 -30.64 3.86
C LEU A 12 19.28 -30.33 2.41
N ILE A 13 19.54 -31.35 1.58
CA ILE A 13 19.74 -31.20 0.14
C ILE A 13 18.44 -30.84 -0.58
N VAL A 14 17.32 -31.49 -0.22
CA VAL A 14 16.00 -31.20 -0.82
C VAL A 14 15.53 -29.78 -0.48
N SER A 15 15.71 -29.30 0.76
CA SER A 15 15.34 -27.93 1.12
C SER A 15 16.22 -26.87 0.43
N LEU A 16 17.51 -27.14 0.20
CA LEU A 16 18.39 -26.28 -0.60
C LEU A 16 18.01 -26.20 -2.09
N ILE A 17 17.38 -27.25 -2.63
CA ILE A 17 16.93 -27.29 -4.04
C ILE A 17 15.58 -26.56 -4.22
N VAL A 18 14.69 -26.62 -3.23
CA VAL A 18 13.34 -26.01 -3.30
C VAL A 18 13.33 -24.50 -3.05
N PHE A 19 14.39 -23.94 -2.44
CA PHE A 19 14.51 -22.50 -2.14
C PHE A 19 15.66 -21.78 -2.88
N GLN A 20 15.99 -22.21 -4.09
CA GLN A 20 16.70 -21.34 -5.05
C GLN A 20 15.74 -20.24 -5.52
N PRO A 21 15.98 -18.94 -5.25
CA PRO A 21 15.26 -17.88 -5.95
C PRO A 21 15.63 -17.95 -7.43
N ILE A 22 14.65 -17.78 -8.33
CA ILE A 22 14.88 -17.77 -9.79
C ILE A 22 15.43 -16.39 -10.20
N CYS A 23 16.64 -16.09 -9.71
CA CYS A 23 17.51 -15.12 -10.36
C CYS A 23 18.02 -15.73 -11.68
N ALA A 24 18.23 -14.91 -12.70
CA ALA A 24 18.99 -15.32 -13.89
C ALA A 24 20.35 -15.89 -13.45
N LYS A 25 20.86 -16.93 -14.12
CA LYS A 25 22.14 -17.53 -13.71
C LYS A 25 23.24 -16.47 -13.88
N PRO A 26 24.25 -16.39 -12.99
CA PRO A 26 25.33 -15.41 -13.13
C PRO A 26 26.00 -15.43 -14.50
N ASN A 27 26.13 -16.63 -15.10
CA ASN A 27 26.69 -16.81 -16.44
C ASN A 27 25.76 -16.34 -17.58
N GLU A 28 24.44 -16.28 -17.38
CA GLU A 28 23.49 -15.72 -18.35
C GLU A 28 23.60 -14.19 -18.34
N LEU A 29 23.61 -13.58 -17.16
CA LEU A 29 23.73 -12.12 -16.99
C LEU A 29 25.08 -11.59 -17.51
N LEU A 30 26.19 -12.27 -17.23
CA LEU A 30 27.51 -11.95 -17.81
C LEU A 30 27.58 -12.16 -19.34
N ASN A 31 26.83 -13.11 -19.89
CA ASN A 31 26.74 -13.34 -21.34
C ASN A 31 25.75 -12.41 -22.07
N GLU A 32 24.94 -11.65 -21.33
CA GLU A 32 24.13 -10.56 -21.89
C GLU A 32 24.86 -9.22 -21.80
N GLN A 33 25.47 -8.92 -20.64
CA GLN A 33 26.31 -7.72 -20.49
C GLN A 33 27.50 -7.68 -21.45
N SER A 34 28.09 -8.82 -21.82
CA SER A 34 29.21 -8.86 -22.78
C SER A 34 28.82 -8.60 -24.25
N LYS A 35 27.53 -8.41 -24.55
CA LYS A 35 27.03 -8.05 -25.89
C LYS A 35 26.89 -6.53 -26.10
N TYR A 36 26.95 -5.74 -25.02
CA TYR A 36 26.62 -4.31 -25.05
C TYR A 36 27.66 -3.49 -24.28
N HIS A 37 27.96 -2.28 -24.75
CA HIS A 37 28.91 -1.37 -24.11
C HIS A 37 28.25 -0.63 -22.93
N VAL A 38 28.22 -1.30 -21.77
CA VAL A 38 27.58 -0.79 -20.54
C VAL A 38 27.95 0.66 -20.23
N LEU A 39 26.94 1.48 -19.99
CA LEU A 39 27.03 2.88 -19.57
C LEU A 39 27.16 2.97 -18.05
N THR A 40 28.18 3.65 -17.55
CA THR A 40 28.52 3.73 -16.12
C THR A 40 28.44 5.16 -15.58
N GLU A 41 28.51 5.33 -14.26
CA GLU A 41 28.46 6.64 -13.59
C GLU A 41 29.57 7.60 -14.05
N THR A 42 30.73 7.08 -14.47
CA THR A 42 31.82 7.87 -15.05
C THR A 42 31.60 8.29 -16.50
N ASP A 43 30.65 7.67 -17.20
CA ASP A 43 30.29 7.99 -18.57
C ASP A 43 29.12 8.98 -18.64
N HIS A 44 28.11 8.81 -17.77
CA HIS A 44 26.94 9.68 -17.76
C HIS A 44 26.37 9.93 -16.35
N PHE A 45 26.27 11.20 -15.96
CA PHE A 45 25.99 11.63 -14.59
C PHE A 45 24.60 11.22 -14.06
N ARG A 46 23.64 10.89 -14.93
CA ARG A 46 22.28 10.45 -14.52
C ARG A 46 22.18 8.96 -14.19
N VAL A 47 23.20 8.15 -14.46
CA VAL A 47 23.19 6.68 -14.21
C VAL A 47 22.74 6.30 -12.78
N PRO A 48 23.22 6.96 -11.68
CA PRO A 48 22.77 6.64 -10.33
C PRO A 48 21.27 6.90 -10.11
N GLU A 49 20.76 7.99 -10.68
CA GLU A 49 19.35 8.40 -10.55
C GLU A 49 18.45 7.48 -11.36
N ILE A 50 18.84 7.09 -12.57
CA ILE A 50 18.05 6.16 -13.40
C ILE A 50 18.00 4.77 -12.75
N HIS A 51 19.06 4.30 -12.09
CA HIS A 51 19.02 3.10 -11.25
C HIS A 51 18.10 3.24 -10.02
N LYS A 52 17.92 4.45 -9.48
CA LYS A 52 16.98 4.76 -8.39
C LYS A 52 15.52 4.79 -8.89
N ILE A 53 15.25 5.49 -10.00
CA ILE A 53 13.96 5.50 -10.69
C ILE A 53 13.54 4.07 -11.04
N PHE A 54 14.43 3.27 -11.63
CA PHE A 54 14.16 1.86 -11.95
C PHE A 54 13.73 1.05 -10.73
N LYS A 55 14.44 1.18 -9.60
CA LYS A 55 14.05 0.51 -8.34
C LYS A 55 12.69 0.97 -7.83
N GLN A 56 12.32 2.24 -8.02
CA GLN A 56 11.00 2.76 -7.64
C GLN A 56 9.87 2.21 -8.54
N VAL A 57 10.05 2.19 -9.86
CA VAL A 57 9.04 1.65 -10.80
C VAL A 57 8.93 0.12 -10.67
N VAL A 58 10.04 -0.61 -10.48
CA VAL A 58 10.03 -2.06 -10.17
C VAL A 58 9.26 -2.35 -8.88
N ALA A 59 9.38 -1.52 -7.83
CA ALA A 59 8.63 -1.68 -6.58
C ALA A 59 7.14 -1.29 -6.69
N ALA A 60 6.70 -0.78 -7.84
CA ALA A 60 5.31 -0.42 -8.14
C ALA A 60 4.69 -1.33 -9.22
N ALA A 61 5.50 -2.01 -10.03
CA ALA A 61 5.07 -2.83 -11.15
C ALA A 61 4.51 -4.19 -10.73
N ASP A 62 3.51 -4.68 -11.46
CA ASP A 62 2.87 -5.99 -11.19
C ASP A 62 3.65 -7.15 -11.82
N ILE A 63 4.91 -7.29 -11.41
CA ILE A 63 5.84 -8.28 -11.93
C ILE A 63 5.50 -9.66 -11.37
N SER A 64 5.37 -10.65 -12.26
CA SER A 64 5.20 -12.04 -11.85
C SER A 64 6.50 -12.57 -11.21
N SER A 65 6.39 -13.36 -10.14
CA SER A 65 7.54 -13.84 -9.35
C SER A 65 8.46 -14.85 -10.06
N ASN A 66 8.32 -15.00 -11.38
CA ASN A 66 9.07 -15.94 -12.20
C ASN A 66 10.25 -15.27 -12.93
N ARG A 67 10.35 -13.94 -12.88
CA ARG A 67 11.45 -13.13 -13.43
C ARG A 67 11.82 -12.05 -12.40
N VAL A 68 13.11 -11.71 -12.29
CA VAL A 68 13.59 -10.61 -11.45
C VAL A 68 14.13 -9.52 -12.38
N PRO A 69 13.43 -8.37 -12.55
CA PRO A 69 13.89 -7.33 -13.45
C PRO A 69 15.19 -6.68 -13.00
N TRP A 70 16.06 -6.40 -13.96
CA TRP A 70 17.33 -5.69 -13.74
C TRP A 70 17.58 -4.70 -14.88
N LEU A 71 18.28 -3.59 -14.57
CA LEU A 71 18.52 -2.52 -15.53
C LEU A 71 19.91 -2.65 -16.18
N MET A 72 19.96 -2.51 -17.49
CA MET A 72 21.18 -2.35 -18.27
C MET A 72 21.12 -1.04 -19.05
N LEU A 73 22.02 -0.11 -18.71
CA LEU A 73 22.22 1.11 -19.49
C LEU A 73 23.35 0.86 -20.49
N THR A 74 23.20 1.27 -21.75
CA THR A 74 24.24 1.07 -22.79
C THR A 74 24.60 2.35 -23.54
N LYS A 75 25.86 2.43 -23.96
CA LYS A 75 26.42 3.43 -24.90
C LYS A 75 26.06 3.12 -26.35
N ASP A 76 25.59 1.91 -26.64
CA ASP A 76 25.28 1.47 -27.99
C ASP A 76 24.06 2.19 -28.56
N ASP A 77 24.14 2.50 -29.85
CA ASP A 77 23.03 3.02 -30.65
C ASP A 77 22.15 1.84 -31.10
N VAL A 78 21.37 1.31 -30.16
CA VAL A 78 20.48 0.15 -30.35
C VAL A 78 19.08 0.58 -30.76
N ASP A 79 18.54 0.04 -31.84
CA ASP A 79 17.14 0.21 -32.24
C ASP A 79 16.32 -1.03 -31.76
N PRO A 80 15.21 -0.86 -31.00
CA PRO A 80 14.73 0.38 -30.39
C PRO A 80 15.61 0.86 -29.23
N TRP A 81 15.56 2.16 -28.91
CA TRP A 81 16.38 2.77 -27.85
C TRP A 81 16.06 2.26 -26.43
N VAL A 82 14.90 1.62 -26.24
CA VAL A 82 14.48 0.95 -25.00
C VAL A 82 13.78 -0.37 -25.38
N PHE A 83 14.06 -1.45 -24.65
CA PHE A 83 13.41 -2.77 -24.82
C PHE A 83 13.66 -3.70 -23.61
N CYS A 84 12.98 -4.84 -23.55
CA CYS A 84 13.17 -5.86 -22.52
C CYS A 84 13.59 -7.24 -23.05
N LEU A 85 14.43 -7.93 -22.28
CA LEU A 85 14.91 -9.30 -22.56
C LEU A 85 14.14 -10.34 -21.74
N LYS A 86 14.03 -11.57 -22.29
CA LYS A 86 13.43 -12.73 -21.59
C LYS A 86 14.14 -13.07 -20.27
N SER A 87 15.38 -12.65 -20.08
CA SER A 87 16.14 -12.78 -18.83
C SER A 87 15.64 -11.89 -17.69
N GLY A 88 14.80 -10.88 -17.98
CA GLY A 88 14.44 -9.81 -17.05
C GLY A 88 15.22 -8.51 -17.23
N ALA A 89 16.16 -8.44 -18.17
CA ALA A 89 16.84 -7.18 -18.46
C ALA A 89 15.85 -6.16 -19.04
N VAL A 90 15.86 -4.93 -18.51
CA VAL A 90 15.36 -3.73 -19.19
C VAL A 90 16.59 -3.00 -19.71
N VAL A 91 16.62 -2.73 -21.01
CA VAL A 91 17.76 -2.13 -21.71
C VAL A 91 17.40 -0.71 -22.13
N ILE A 92 18.28 0.26 -21.87
CA ILE A 92 18.08 1.67 -22.21
C ILE A 92 19.37 2.22 -22.82
N SER A 93 19.29 2.79 -24.02
CA SER A 93 20.42 3.46 -24.68
C SER A 93 20.68 4.84 -24.07
N GLN A 94 21.90 5.37 -24.26
CA GLN A 94 22.20 6.74 -23.87
C GLN A 94 21.30 7.76 -24.59
N LYS A 95 20.97 7.53 -25.89
CA LYS A 95 20.03 8.39 -26.64
C LYS A 95 18.66 8.51 -25.95
N ALA A 96 18.10 7.41 -25.44
CA ALA A 96 16.83 7.44 -24.70
C ALA A 96 16.92 8.31 -23.42
N ILE A 97 18.04 8.24 -22.70
CA ILE A 97 18.29 9.07 -21.52
C ILE A 97 18.39 10.54 -21.93
N ASP A 98 19.20 10.85 -22.93
CA ASP A 98 19.47 12.22 -23.37
C ASP A 98 18.16 12.90 -23.84
N VAL A 99 17.34 12.21 -24.64
CA VAL A 99 16.02 12.70 -25.10
C VAL A 99 15.01 12.87 -23.95
N CYS A 100 15.01 12.00 -22.93
CA CYS A 100 14.13 12.18 -21.77
C CYS A 100 14.36 13.52 -21.06
N TYR A 101 15.63 13.90 -20.85
CA TYR A 101 16.01 15.11 -20.11
C TYR A 101 16.34 16.32 -20.99
N GLN A 102 16.16 16.23 -22.31
CA GLN A 102 16.43 17.33 -23.24
C GLN A 102 15.45 18.49 -23.04
N ASN A 103 15.99 19.70 -22.81
CA ASN A 103 15.26 20.96 -22.69
C ASN A 103 14.15 21.01 -21.61
N VAL A 104 14.20 20.14 -20.60
CA VAL A 104 13.20 20.06 -19.52
C VAL A 104 13.83 19.99 -18.13
N ASP A 105 13.06 20.38 -17.11
CA ASP A 105 13.43 20.19 -15.71
C ASP A 105 13.54 18.71 -15.34
N ASN A 106 14.36 18.40 -14.32
CA ASN A 106 14.60 17.02 -13.88
C ASN A 106 13.30 16.25 -13.60
N SER A 107 12.29 16.85 -12.97
CA SER A 107 11.01 16.19 -12.68
C SER A 107 10.25 15.71 -13.92
N VAL A 108 10.34 16.43 -15.04
CA VAL A 108 9.73 16.05 -16.32
C VAL A 108 10.54 14.92 -16.96
N GLY A 109 11.86 15.00 -16.94
CA GLY A 109 12.73 13.94 -17.45
C GLY A 109 12.65 12.64 -16.62
N ASP A 110 12.54 12.75 -15.30
CA ASP A 110 12.30 11.64 -14.37
C ASP A 110 10.95 10.97 -14.68
N ALA A 111 9.89 11.76 -14.92
CA ALA A 111 8.60 11.25 -15.35
C ALA A 111 8.68 10.51 -16.70
N ARG A 112 9.35 11.09 -17.70
CA ARG A 112 9.57 10.50 -19.03
C ARG A 112 10.32 9.16 -18.97
N ILE A 113 11.49 9.12 -18.31
CA ILE A 113 12.28 7.89 -18.20
C ILE A 113 11.59 6.84 -17.33
N SER A 114 10.84 7.26 -16.30
CA SER A 114 10.01 6.34 -15.52
C SER A 114 8.94 5.67 -16.38
N LEU A 115 8.28 6.42 -17.29
CA LEU A 115 7.24 5.88 -18.18
C LEU A 115 7.81 4.82 -19.14
N LEU A 116 8.98 5.06 -19.73
CA LEU A 116 9.66 4.07 -20.57
C LEU A 116 10.03 2.81 -19.77
N ILE A 117 10.61 2.97 -18.56
CA ILE A 117 10.87 1.83 -17.66
C ILE A 117 9.58 1.08 -17.32
N GLY A 118 8.48 1.80 -17.06
CA GLY A 118 7.17 1.22 -16.76
C GLY A 118 6.60 0.41 -17.92
N HIS A 119 6.76 0.89 -19.16
CA HIS A 119 6.33 0.22 -20.39
C HIS A 119 7.05 -1.14 -20.54
N GLU A 120 8.37 -1.18 -20.36
CA GLU A 120 9.13 -2.44 -20.37
C GLU A 120 8.77 -3.40 -19.25
N LEU A 121 8.53 -2.87 -18.05
CA LEU A 121 8.06 -3.67 -16.92
C LEU A 121 6.65 -4.23 -17.16
N ALA A 122 5.83 -3.59 -17.99
CA ALA A 122 4.54 -4.13 -18.41
C ALA A 122 4.68 -5.29 -19.40
N HIS A 123 5.56 -5.19 -20.40
CA HIS A 123 5.88 -6.32 -21.30
C HIS A 123 6.44 -7.51 -20.51
N LEU A 124 7.36 -7.27 -19.59
CA LEU A 124 7.89 -8.27 -18.64
C LEU A 124 6.79 -8.90 -17.77
N ALA A 125 5.83 -8.11 -17.29
CA ALA A 125 4.72 -8.57 -16.46
C ALA A 125 3.65 -9.38 -17.23
N LYS A 126 3.59 -9.26 -18.56
CA LYS A 126 2.64 -10.00 -19.43
C LYS A 126 3.29 -11.10 -20.27
N ASP A 127 4.59 -11.33 -20.11
CA ASP A 127 5.41 -12.23 -20.93
C ASP A 127 5.43 -11.87 -22.43
N ASP A 128 5.22 -10.60 -22.77
CA ASP A 128 4.97 -10.09 -24.12
C ASP A 128 6.25 -9.79 -24.92
N PHE A 129 7.17 -10.75 -24.99
CA PHE A 129 8.49 -10.63 -25.65
C PHE A 129 8.44 -10.70 -27.19
N TRP A 130 7.58 -9.89 -27.80
CA TRP A 130 7.30 -9.94 -29.22
C TRP A 130 8.41 -9.27 -30.06
N GLU A 131 9.07 -8.22 -29.55
CA GLU A 131 10.13 -7.48 -30.27
C GLU A 131 11.30 -8.40 -30.66
N GLN A 132 11.83 -9.15 -29.69
CA GLN A 132 12.85 -10.20 -29.92
C GLN A 132 12.44 -11.21 -30.98
N SER A 133 11.12 -11.43 -31.14
CA SER A 133 10.57 -12.34 -32.14
C SER A 133 10.47 -11.66 -33.50
N ALA A 134 10.09 -10.37 -33.55
CA ALA A 134 10.14 -9.55 -34.75
C ALA A 134 11.57 -9.43 -35.29
N PHE A 135 12.59 -9.23 -34.45
CA PHE A 135 14.00 -9.24 -34.86
C PHE A 135 14.43 -10.55 -35.53
N ALA A 136 13.90 -11.70 -35.09
CA ALA A 136 14.14 -12.98 -35.77
C ALA A 136 13.41 -13.06 -37.13
N PHE A 137 12.15 -12.61 -37.19
CA PHE A 137 11.32 -12.62 -38.40
C PHE A 137 11.73 -11.57 -39.45
N SER A 138 12.44 -10.50 -39.08
CA SER A 138 13.03 -9.51 -40.00
C SER A 138 14.13 -10.10 -40.91
N SER A 139 14.51 -11.36 -40.72
CA SER A 139 15.34 -12.13 -41.66
C SER A 139 14.72 -12.13 -43.08
N PRO A 140 15.39 -11.62 -44.13
CA PRO A 140 14.77 -11.34 -45.44
C PRO A 140 14.34 -12.56 -46.28
N LYS A 141 14.30 -13.77 -45.71
CA LYS A 141 13.89 -15.03 -46.37
C LYS A 141 12.46 -15.49 -46.06
N GLN A 142 11.67 -14.74 -45.29
CA GLN A 142 10.30 -15.16 -44.90
C GLN A 142 9.17 -14.19 -45.26
N LYS A 143 9.45 -12.99 -45.80
CA LYS A 143 8.41 -12.00 -46.17
C LYS A 143 7.48 -12.42 -47.33
N GLU A 144 7.80 -13.46 -48.10
CA GLU A 144 7.08 -13.82 -49.34
C GLU A 144 5.86 -14.75 -49.16
N THR A 145 5.55 -15.25 -47.94
CA THR A 145 4.54 -16.32 -47.75
C THR A 145 3.41 -16.03 -46.77
N SER A 146 3.38 -14.88 -46.10
CA SER A 146 2.28 -14.46 -45.23
C SER A 146 1.15 -13.79 -46.00
N SER A 147 -0.09 -14.28 -45.87
CA SER A 147 -1.26 -13.59 -46.45
C SER A 147 -1.60 -12.32 -45.68
N ASN A 148 -1.93 -11.23 -46.41
CA ASN A 148 -2.10 -9.88 -45.85
C ASN A 148 -3.03 -9.86 -44.62
N ALA A 149 -4.20 -10.50 -44.71
CA ALA A 149 -5.17 -10.54 -43.59
C ALA A 149 -4.64 -11.16 -42.28
N MET A 150 -3.63 -12.04 -42.34
CA MET A 150 -2.94 -12.54 -41.15
C MET A 150 -1.89 -11.55 -40.61
N SER A 151 -1.25 -10.78 -41.50
CA SER A 151 -0.36 -9.67 -41.12
C SER A 151 -1.17 -8.55 -40.44
N ASP A 152 -2.28 -8.13 -41.05
CA ASP A 152 -3.17 -7.08 -40.52
C ASP A 152 -3.71 -7.46 -39.13
N LEU A 153 -4.11 -8.72 -38.95
CA LEU A 153 -4.59 -9.24 -37.67
C LEU A 153 -3.47 -9.27 -36.62
N PHE A 154 -2.26 -9.68 -37.00
CA PHE A 154 -1.10 -9.68 -36.11
C PHE A 154 -0.74 -8.26 -35.67
N GLU A 155 -0.59 -7.32 -36.61
CA GLU A 155 -0.31 -5.91 -36.32
C GLU A 155 -1.35 -5.27 -35.39
N ASN A 156 -2.64 -5.56 -35.61
CA ASN A 156 -3.74 -5.12 -34.74
C ASN A 156 -3.72 -5.76 -33.33
N VAL A 157 -3.10 -6.94 -33.16
CA VAL A 157 -2.83 -7.51 -31.84
C VAL A 157 -1.63 -6.81 -31.21
N MET A 158 -0.58 -6.51 -31.98
CA MET A 158 0.62 -5.84 -31.47
C MET A 158 0.29 -4.45 -30.94
N LYS A 159 -0.34 -3.59 -31.76
CA LYS A 159 -0.76 -2.23 -31.35
C LYS A 159 -1.65 -2.22 -30.10
N LYS A 160 -2.40 -3.30 -29.82
CA LYS A 160 -3.19 -3.47 -28.58
C LYS A 160 -2.38 -3.91 -27.37
N LYS A 161 -1.24 -4.58 -27.56
CA LYS A 161 -0.26 -4.85 -26.50
C LYS A 161 0.49 -3.56 -26.15
N GLU A 162 0.92 -2.81 -27.15
CA GLU A 162 1.62 -1.54 -26.97
C GLU A 162 0.81 -0.50 -26.19
N LEU A 163 -0.44 -0.25 -26.60
CA LEU A 163 -1.36 0.63 -25.83
C LEU A 163 -1.63 0.13 -24.40
N LYS A 164 -1.41 -1.15 -24.13
CA LYS A 164 -1.58 -1.76 -22.80
C LYS A 164 -0.30 -1.76 -21.97
N ALA A 165 0.87 -1.80 -22.62
CA ALA A 165 2.16 -1.54 -22.00
C ALA A 165 2.30 -0.06 -21.63
N ASP A 166 1.82 0.85 -22.48
CA ASP A 166 1.63 2.27 -22.13
C ASP A 166 0.73 2.43 -20.91
N GLU A 167 -0.47 1.83 -20.92
CA GLU A 167 -1.43 1.88 -19.81
C GLU A 167 -0.81 1.41 -18.48
N TYR A 168 -0.17 0.24 -18.48
CA TYR A 168 0.48 -0.29 -17.27
C TYR A 168 1.71 0.51 -16.87
N GLY A 169 2.54 0.95 -17.82
CA GLY A 169 3.74 1.75 -17.53
C GLY A 169 3.38 3.08 -16.90
N PHE A 170 2.33 3.75 -17.40
CA PHE A 170 1.76 4.93 -16.78
C PHE A 170 1.33 4.67 -15.32
N PHE A 171 0.64 3.55 -15.06
CA PHE A 171 0.23 3.18 -13.70
C PHE A 171 1.41 2.85 -12.79
N TYR A 172 2.41 2.11 -13.27
CA TYR A 172 3.59 1.75 -12.48
C TYR A 172 4.40 3.00 -12.10
N SER A 173 4.59 3.94 -13.01
CA SER A 173 5.25 5.22 -12.75
C SER A 173 4.46 6.11 -11.79
N SER A 174 3.13 6.19 -11.97
CA SER A 174 2.22 6.89 -11.04
C SER A 174 2.32 6.33 -9.62
N LEU A 175 2.31 5.00 -9.48
CA LEU A 175 2.38 4.29 -8.20
C LEU A 175 3.78 4.35 -7.56
N ALA A 176 4.83 4.54 -8.37
CA ALA A 176 6.20 4.81 -7.92
C ALA A 176 6.41 6.26 -7.45
N GLY A 177 5.47 7.17 -7.76
CA GLY A 177 5.45 8.56 -7.30
C GLY A 177 5.85 9.60 -8.36
N PHE A 178 5.97 9.23 -9.63
CA PHE A 178 6.29 10.16 -10.72
C PHE A 178 5.02 10.82 -11.29
N ASP A 179 5.07 12.12 -11.53
CA ASP A 179 3.97 12.83 -12.18
C ASP A 179 4.02 12.66 -13.70
N VAL A 180 3.53 11.51 -14.16
CA VAL A 180 3.44 11.16 -15.58
C VAL A 180 2.40 11.97 -16.36
N GLN A 181 1.65 12.90 -15.74
CA GLN A 181 0.84 13.85 -16.50
C GLN A 181 1.72 14.85 -17.26
N LEU A 182 2.91 15.17 -16.73
CA LEU A 182 3.96 16.00 -17.36
C LEU A 182 4.50 15.42 -18.70
N VAL A 183 4.11 14.20 -19.04
CA VAL A 183 4.56 13.47 -20.23
C VAL A 183 3.55 13.59 -21.39
N LEU A 184 2.30 13.95 -21.10
CA LEU A 184 1.19 13.97 -22.06
C LEU A 184 0.94 15.33 -22.73
N ASP A 185 1.39 16.43 -22.12
CA ASP A 185 1.45 17.77 -22.74
C ASP A 185 2.62 18.55 -22.13
N TYR A 186 3.60 18.91 -22.96
CA TYR A 186 4.63 19.88 -22.59
C TYR A 186 4.79 20.92 -23.71
N GLN A 187 4.29 22.12 -23.46
CA GLN A 187 4.39 23.28 -24.37
C GLN A 187 3.75 23.05 -25.76
N GLY A 188 2.77 22.14 -25.88
CA GLY A 188 2.02 21.90 -27.11
C GLY A 188 2.48 20.69 -27.94
N GLU A 189 3.53 19.99 -27.53
CA GLU A 189 3.89 18.66 -28.05
C GLU A 189 3.93 17.64 -26.91
N ASN A 190 3.51 16.40 -27.18
CA ASN A 190 3.60 15.31 -26.22
C ASN A 190 4.92 14.54 -26.36
N PHE A 191 5.33 13.83 -25.30
CA PHE A 191 6.62 13.12 -25.30
C PHE A 191 6.71 12.02 -26.38
N PHE A 192 5.59 11.40 -26.75
CA PHE A 192 5.61 10.38 -27.81
C PHE A 192 5.88 10.98 -29.19
N GLN A 193 5.35 12.19 -29.50
CA GLN A 193 5.68 12.93 -30.71
C GLN A 193 7.17 13.30 -30.76
N GLN A 194 7.73 13.72 -29.63
CA GLN A 194 9.16 14.02 -29.50
C GLN A 194 10.03 12.77 -29.68
N LEU A 195 9.64 11.63 -29.10
CA LEU A 195 10.32 10.35 -29.25
C LEU A 195 10.25 9.83 -30.70
N GLU A 196 9.06 9.85 -31.33
CA GLU A 196 8.87 9.48 -32.73
C GLU A 196 9.68 10.37 -33.68
N THR A 197 9.73 11.69 -33.44
CA THR A 197 10.53 12.62 -34.25
C THR A 197 12.03 12.29 -34.18
N HIS A 198 12.54 12.02 -32.98
CA HIS A 198 13.95 11.68 -32.79
C HIS A 198 14.33 10.30 -33.37
N MET A 199 13.44 9.31 -33.32
CA MET A 199 13.68 7.99 -33.95
C MET A 199 13.57 8.03 -35.48
N ASN A 200 12.62 8.79 -36.03
CA ASN A 200 12.40 8.88 -37.49
C ASN A 200 13.48 9.69 -38.24
N HIS A 201 14.34 10.44 -37.55
CA HIS A 201 15.42 11.20 -38.20
C HIS A 201 16.60 10.33 -38.67
N ASP A 202 16.82 9.15 -38.08
CA ASP A 202 17.96 8.28 -38.38
C ASP A 202 17.67 7.19 -39.45
N VAL A 203 16.40 6.92 -39.82
CA VAL A 203 16.00 5.79 -40.71
C VAL A 203 14.88 6.15 -41.71
N PRO A 204 14.99 5.79 -43.00
CA PRO A 204 13.96 6.10 -44.01
C PRO A 204 12.75 5.14 -43.98
N VAL A 205 11.75 5.48 -43.15
CA VAL A 205 10.28 5.30 -43.31
C VAL A 205 9.69 3.87 -43.52
N GLU A 206 10.39 2.88 -44.06
CA GLU A 206 9.89 1.49 -44.22
C GLU A 206 10.20 0.57 -43.02
N SER A 207 10.42 1.15 -41.83
CA SER A 207 10.40 0.37 -40.59
C SER A 207 8.95 0.03 -40.22
N ASN A 208 8.65 -1.26 -40.05
CA ASN A 208 7.36 -1.70 -39.49
C ASN A 208 7.31 -1.35 -37.98
N CYS A 209 7.06 -0.08 -37.66
CA CYS A 209 6.82 0.35 -36.30
C CYS A 209 5.48 -0.22 -35.83
N TYR A 210 5.54 -1.26 -34.98
CA TYR A 210 4.34 -1.87 -34.38
C TYR A 210 3.79 -1.04 -33.21
N HIS A 211 4.51 -0.02 -32.73
CA HIS A 211 3.95 0.96 -31.82
C HIS A 211 2.81 1.76 -32.51
N PRO A 212 1.75 2.15 -31.78
CA PRO A 212 0.72 3.05 -32.30
C PRO A 212 1.25 4.48 -32.43
N PRO A 213 0.70 5.33 -33.31
CA PRO A 213 1.11 6.72 -33.42
C PRO A 213 0.96 7.50 -32.10
N ALA A 214 1.86 8.45 -31.85
CA ALA A 214 1.95 9.25 -30.63
C ALA A 214 0.61 9.85 -30.15
N ASP A 215 -0.19 10.39 -31.08
CA ASP A 215 -1.50 10.98 -30.76
C ASP A 215 -2.48 9.93 -30.21
N LEU A 216 -2.45 8.71 -30.74
CA LEU A 216 -3.29 7.60 -30.28
C LEU A 216 -2.81 7.06 -28.93
N ARG A 217 -1.49 6.99 -28.69
CA ARG A 217 -0.91 6.65 -27.37
C ARG A 217 -1.35 7.67 -26.32
N THR A 218 -1.14 8.95 -26.61
CA THR A 218 -1.49 10.09 -25.74
C THR A 218 -2.99 10.17 -25.45
N GLN A 219 -3.85 10.09 -26.47
CA GLN A 219 -5.30 10.09 -26.29
C GLN A 219 -5.78 8.86 -25.51
N THR A 220 -5.17 7.69 -25.72
CA THR A 220 -5.50 6.48 -24.94
C THR A 220 -5.14 6.69 -23.47
N LEU A 221 -3.92 7.14 -23.17
CA LEU A 221 -3.47 7.41 -21.80
C LEU A 221 -4.31 8.48 -21.10
N TYR A 222 -4.65 9.58 -21.78
CA TYR A 222 -5.51 10.63 -21.23
C TYR A 222 -6.90 10.09 -20.83
N ASN A 223 -7.52 9.28 -21.69
CA ASN A 223 -8.77 8.61 -21.36
C ASN A 223 -8.60 7.62 -20.19
N LYS A 224 -7.48 6.89 -20.12
CA LYS A 224 -7.18 5.97 -19.01
C LYS A 224 -6.98 6.69 -17.67
N ILE A 225 -6.37 7.88 -17.66
CA ILE A 225 -6.29 8.73 -16.46
C ILE A 225 -7.69 9.07 -15.95
N ILE A 226 -8.58 9.54 -16.83
CA ILE A 226 -9.95 9.92 -16.45
C ILE A 226 -10.73 8.73 -15.89
N HIS A 227 -10.50 7.52 -16.40
CA HIS A 227 -11.09 6.29 -15.84
C HIS A 227 -10.44 5.88 -14.51
N PHE A 228 -9.11 5.96 -14.39
CA PHE A 228 -8.40 5.62 -13.15
C PHE A 228 -8.72 6.58 -12.00
N GLN A 229 -8.83 7.88 -12.26
CA GLN A 229 -9.25 8.87 -11.27
C GLN A 229 -10.66 8.57 -10.72
N LYS A 230 -11.58 8.08 -11.57
CA LYS A 230 -12.91 7.62 -11.14
C LYS A 230 -12.85 6.29 -10.36
N ASP A 231 -11.97 5.38 -10.74
CA ASP A 231 -11.76 4.14 -9.98
C ASP A 231 -11.03 4.37 -8.64
N LEU A 232 -10.20 5.41 -8.52
CA LEU A 232 -9.61 5.82 -7.25
C LEU A 232 -10.68 6.27 -6.25
N ASP A 233 -11.83 6.80 -6.68
CA ASP A 233 -12.96 7.03 -5.78
C ASP A 233 -13.50 5.71 -5.19
N ILE A 234 -13.41 4.58 -5.89
CA ILE A 234 -13.74 3.26 -5.33
C ILE A 234 -12.74 2.88 -4.23
N PHE A 235 -11.43 3.02 -4.49
CA PHE A 235 -10.42 2.75 -3.46
C PHE A 235 -10.61 3.67 -2.25
N ASN A 236 -10.72 4.98 -2.47
CA ASN A 236 -10.90 6.00 -1.44
C ASN A 236 -12.20 5.80 -0.64
N ASN A 237 -13.26 5.22 -1.24
CA ASN A 237 -14.46 4.83 -0.49
C ASN A 237 -14.34 3.50 0.24
N GLY A 238 -13.64 2.53 -0.34
CA GLY A 238 -13.24 1.34 0.40
C GLY A 238 -12.50 1.74 1.67
N ILE A 239 -11.58 2.69 1.52
CA ILE A 239 -10.81 3.40 2.55
C ILE A 239 -11.68 4.28 3.49
N TYR A 240 -12.70 5.01 3.03
CA TYR A 240 -13.59 5.83 3.88
C TYR A 240 -14.70 5.06 4.60
N LEU A 241 -15.24 4.01 3.99
CA LEU A 241 -16.05 3.01 4.67
C LEU A 241 -15.20 2.28 5.69
N TYR A 242 -13.95 2.03 5.30
CA TYR A 242 -12.90 1.69 6.21
C TYR A 242 -12.37 2.91 6.98
N GLN A 243 -12.98 4.11 7.06
CA GLN A 243 -12.67 5.07 8.15
C GLN A 243 -13.64 4.89 9.30
N VAL A 244 -14.81 4.36 8.97
CA VAL A 244 -15.95 4.22 9.85
C VAL A 244 -16.50 2.80 9.63
N GLY A 245 -15.59 1.84 9.86
CA GLY A 245 -15.59 0.41 9.53
C GLY A 245 -16.62 -0.50 10.15
N LYS A 246 -17.75 -0.77 9.50
CA LYS A 246 -17.84 -0.65 8.04
C LYS A 246 -16.97 -1.71 7.34
N TYR A 247 -16.28 -2.59 8.09
CA TYR A 247 -15.35 -3.61 7.58
C TYR A 247 -15.94 -4.38 6.40
N SER A 248 -17.20 -4.82 6.51
CA SER A 248 -17.89 -5.54 5.44
C SER A 248 -18.13 -4.69 4.19
N ALA A 249 -18.42 -3.39 4.32
CA ALA A 249 -18.61 -2.52 3.16
C ALA A 249 -17.27 -2.13 2.53
N ALA A 250 -16.25 -1.91 3.35
CA ALA A 250 -14.87 -1.70 2.91
C ALA A 250 -14.35 -2.85 2.04
N LEU A 251 -14.57 -4.10 2.47
CA LEU A 251 -14.18 -5.29 1.71
C LEU A 251 -14.77 -5.29 0.30
N ASN A 252 -16.04 -4.93 0.11
CA ASN A 252 -16.68 -4.95 -1.21
C ASN A 252 -16.00 -3.94 -2.15
N PHE A 253 -15.82 -2.69 -1.71
CA PHE A 253 -15.16 -1.65 -2.50
C PHE A 253 -13.69 -1.98 -2.80
N LEU A 254 -12.94 -2.49 -1.81
CA LEU A 254 -11.53 -2.82 -1.99
C LEU A 254 -11.33 -4.06 -2.84
N ASN A 255 -12.23 -5.04 -2.81
CA ASN A 255 -12.22 -6.14 -3.76
C ASN A 255 -12.56 -5.64 -5.18
N ALA A 256 -13.61 -4.84 -5.35
CA ALA A 256 -13.97 -4.26 -6.64
C ALA A 256 -12.83 -3.42 -7.26
N PHE A 257 -12.06 -2.70 -6.43
CA PHE A 257 -10.84 -2.02 -6.88
C PHE A 257 -9.68 -3.00 -7.17
N LYS A 258 -9.45 -4.00 -6.30
CA LYS A 258 -8.40 -5.03 -6.44
C LYS A 258 -8.53 -5.83 -7.75
N GLU A 259 -9.75 -6.13 -8.22
CA GLU A 259 -9.95 -6.80 -9.53
C GLU A 259 -9.42 -5.99 -10.73
N LYS A 260 -9.28 -4.65 -10.58
CA LYS A 260 -8.66 -3.77 -11.59
C LYS A 260 -7.20 -3.45 -11.28
N TYR A 261 -6.90 -3.16 -10.02
CA TYR A 261 -5.62 -2.60 -9.56
C TYR A 261 -5.09 -3.35 -8.32
N PRO A 262 -4.55 -4.58 -8.49
CA PRO A 262 -4.07 -5.42 -7.39
C PRO A 262 -2.68 -4.97 -6.86
N GLY A 263 -2.58 -3.75 -6.32
CA GLY A 263 -1.33 -3.14 -5.83
C GLY A 263 -1.01 -3.40 -4.35
N ARG A 264 0.23 -3.11 -3.93
CA ARG A 264 0.74 -3.37 -2.56
C ARG A 264 -0.16 -2.80 -1.46
N ALA A 265 -0.64 -1.57 -1.62
CA ALA A 265 -1.48 -0.88 -0.64
C ALA A 265 -2.85 -1.55 -0.50
N VAL A 266 -3.47 -1.96 -1.62
CA VAL A 266 -4.77 -2.66 -1.63
C VAL A 266 -4.72 -3.97 -0.86
N PHE A 267 -3.66 -4.76 -1.07
CA PHE A 267 -3.43 -5.99 -0.31
C PHE A 267 -3.13 -5.72 1.17
N ASN A 268 -2.40 -4.65 1.52
CA ASN A 268 -2.17 -4.27 2.91
C ASN A 268 -3.48 -3.88 3.62
N THR A 269 -4.29 -3.04 2.98
CA THR A 269 -5.60 -2.59 3.48
C THR A 269 -6.58 -3.76 3.65
N LEU A 270 -6.67 -4.67 2.68
CA LEU A 270 -7.48 -5.90 2.80
C LEU A 270 -7.01 -6.81 3.94
N GLY A 271 -5.69 -6.92 4.12
CA GLY A 271 -5.10 -7.63 5.27
C GLY A 271 -5.46 -6.99 6.60
N LEU A 272 -5.47 -5.66 6.70
CA LEU A 272 -5.84 -4.92 7.91
C LEU A 272 -7.32 -5.09 8.28
N ILE A 273 -8.22 -5.14 7.29
CA ILE A 273 -9.65 -5.48 7.55
C ILE A 273 -9.76 -6.87 8.18
N HIS A 274 -9.11 -7.87 7.57
CA HIS A 274 -9.18 -9.23 8.06
C HIS A 274 -8.50 -9.39 9.44
N TYR A 275 -7.39 -8.67 9.69
CA TYR A 275 -6.75 -8.62 11.00
C TYR A 275 -7.69 -8.03 12.07
N GLU A 276 -8.33 -6.90 11.80
CA GLU A 276 -9.24 -6.30 12.77
C GLU A 276 -10.54 -7.08 12.95
N LEU A 277 -11.07 -7.76 11.92
CA LEU A 277 -12.19 -8.69 12.08
C LEU A 277 -11.82 -9.88 12.98
N ALA A 278 -10.57 -10.35 12.93
CA ALA A 278 -10.04 -11.35 13.86
C ALA A 278 -9.85 -10.78 15.29
N MET A 279 -9.36 -9.55 15.42
CA MET A 279 -9.28 -8.86 16.72
C MET A 279 -10.67 -8.63 17.34
N ASP A 280 -11.67 -8.28 16.54
CA ASP A 280 -13.05 -8.07 16.96
C ASP A 280 -13.72 -9.36 17.43
N TYR A 281 -13.29 -10.52 16.94
CA TYR A 281 -13.64 -11.81 17.52
C TYR A 281 -12.95 -12.00 18.88
N LEU A 282 -11.64 -11.74 18.97
CA LEU A 282 -10.87 -11.96 20.21
C LEU A 282 -11.36 -11.03 21.35
N ARG A 283 -11.59 -9.74 21.09
CA ARG A 283 -12.18 -8.79 22.07
C ARG A 283 -13.49 -9.33 22.67
N LYS A 284 -14.30 -10.03 21.88
CA LYS A 284 -15.61 -10.58 22.28
C LYS A 284 -15.53 -11.97 22.94
N CYS A 285 -14.50 -12.77 22.64
CA CYS A 285 -14.46 -14.21 23.01
C CYS A 285 -13.25 -14.62 23.88
N LYS A 286 -12.15 -13.87 23.79
CA LYS A 286 -10.86 -14.10 24.47
C LYS A 286 -10.17 -12.74 24.73
N PRO A 287 -10.81 -11.76 25.44
CA PRO A 287 -10.29 -10.39 25.57
C PRO A 287 -8.86 -10.36 26.12
N GLN A 288 -8.57 -11.22 27.09
CA GLN A 288 -7.23 -11.45 27.63
C GLN A 288 -6.15 -11.74 26.57
N LYS A 289 -6.47 -12.39 25.44
CA LYS A 289 -5.53 -12.56 24.31
C LYS A 289 -5.53 -11.33 23.37
N ALA A 290 -6.66 -10.66 23.19
CA ALA A 290 -6.77 -9.47 22.37
C ALA A 290 -5.95 -8.29 22.92
N GLU A 291 -5.89 -8.17 24.24
CA GLU A 291 -5.43 -6.95 24.93
C GLU A 291 -4.11 -7.16 25.71
N GLN A 292 -3.53 -8.37 25.68
CA GLN A 292 -2.27 -8.66 26.39
C GLN A 292 -1.12 -7.77 25.92
N PHE A 293 -1.01 -7.51 24.62
CA PHE A 293 0.08 -6.71 24.04
C PHE A 293 -0.44 -5.82 22.91
N MET A 294 0.00 -4.57 22.90
CA MET A 294 -0.33 -3.61 21.85
C MET A 294 0.60 -3.85 20.64
N LEU A 295 0.12 -4.66 19.69
CA LEU A 295 0.84 -4.93 18.44
C LEU A 295 0.75 -3.74 17.49
N ALA A 296 1.89 -3.32 16.94
CA ALA A 296 1.94 -2.21 16.00
C ALA A 296 1.34 -2.64 14.66
N THR A 297 0.37 -1.86 14.17
CA THR A 297 -0.13 -1.94 12.80
C THR A 297 0.02 -0.60 12.13
N ILE A 298 0.37 -0.62 10.83
CA ILE A 298 0.50 0.56 9.99
C ILE A 298 -0.53 0.46 8.88
N VAL A 299 -1.55 1.30 9.01
CA VAL A 299 -2.27 1.82 7.87
C VAL A 299 -1.26 2.41 6.89
N ASP A 300 -1.18 1.93 5.65
CA ASP A 300 -0.67 2.80 4.59
C ASP A 300 -1.81 3.71 4.15
N THR A 301 -1.50 5.00 4.13
CA THR A 301 -2.44 6.08 3.95
C THR A 301 -1.99 7.01 2.82
N ARG A 302 -1.21 6.48 1.87
CA ARG A 302 -1.19 6.99 0.50
C ARG A 302 -1.49 5.81 -0.43
N THR A 303 -2.75 5.57 -0.79
CA THR A 303 -4.01 6.34 -0.59
C THR A 303 -4.70 6.13 0.79
N ARG A 304 -5.61 7.03 1.25
CA ARG A 304 -5.68 7.56 2.65
C ARG A 304 -6.71 7.00 3.69
N ALA A 305 -6.32 6.01 4.54
CA ALA A 305 -6.88 5.62 5.89
C ALA A 305 -8.40 5.26 6.00
N GLU A 306 -8.96 4.28 6.74
CA GLU A 306 -8.71 3.59 8.06
C GLU A 306 -9.30 4.30 9.35
N ASN A 307 -10.06 3.75 10.36
CA ASN A 307 -11.21 2.77 10.44
C ASN A 307 -11.99 2.51 11.82
N LEU A 308 -13.36 2.65 11.96
CA LEU A 308 -14.36 1.73 12.70
C LEU A 308 -15.94 2.06 12.76
N ARG A 309 -16.88 1.06 12.69
CA ARG A 309 -18.39 1.05 12.90
C ARG A 309 -19.00 -0.39 13.06
N GLY A 310 -20.02 -0.60 13.89
CA GLY A 310 -20.92 -1.78 13.77
C GLY A 310 -22.26 -1.60 14.48
N VAL A 311 -23.34 -2.29 14.10
CA VAL A 311 -23.80 -3.55 14.76
C VAL A 311 -25.20 -3.92 14.24
N GLN A 312 -25.56 -5.21 14.16
CA GLN A 312 -26.80 -5.80 14.76
C GLN A 312 -27.05 -7.28 14.38
N GLY A 313 -27.57 -8.05 15.35
CA GLY A 313 -28.68 -8.97 15.10
C GLY A 313 -28.40 -10.42 14.64
N SER A 314 -27.87 -11.28 15.51
CA SER A 314 -28.23 -12.72 15.48
C SER A 314 -28.16 -13.38 16.86
N ARG A 315 -28.87 -14.50 17.03
CA ARG A 315 -29.08 -15.16 18.33
C ARG A 315 -27.89 -16.02 18.77
N THR A 316 -27.78 -16.13 20.10
CA THR A 316 -26.90 -17.01 20.89
C THR A 316 -26.44 -18.31 20.21
N LYS A 317 -25.25 -18.27 19.62
CA LYS A 317 -24.27 -19.37 19.64
C LYS A 317 -22.96 -18.79 20.14
N LYS A 318 -22.09 -19.61 20.75
CA LYS A 318 -20.69 -19.20 20.92
C LYS A 318 -20.10 -18.93 19.53
N PRO A 319 -19.44 -17.79 19.29
CA PRO A 319 -18.75 -17.56 18.03
C PRO A 319 -17.77 -18.69 17.73
N ASP A 320 -17.73 -19.12 16.48
CA ASP A 320 -16.91 -20.24 16.05
C ASP A 320 -15.44 -19.80 15.93
N GLU A 321 -14.51 -20.60 16.48
CA GLU A 321 -13.07 -20.38 16.35
C GLU A 321 -12.63 -20.40 14.88
N HIS A 322 -13.42 -21.04 14.01
CA HIS A 322 -13.30 -20.96 12.56
C HIS A 322 -13.39 -19.51 12.04
N ILE A 323 -14.18 -18.61 12.64
CA ILE A 323 -14.29 -17.20 12.20
C ILE A 323 -12.99 -16.43 12.44
N PHE A 324 -12.40 -16.59 13.63
CA PHE A 324 -11.06 -16.06 13.91
C PHE A 324 -10.04 -16.62 12.92
N LYS A 325 -10.07 -17.94 12.69
CA LYS A 325 -9.14 -18.63 11.81
C LYS A 325 -9.23 -18.13 10.37
N ILE A 326 -10.42 -18.08 9.78
CA ILE A 326 -10.67 -17.55 8.42
C ILE A 326 -10.09 -16.14 8.27
N HIS A 327 -10.35 -15.28 9.24
CA HIS A 327 -9.92 -13.88 9.16
C HIS A 327 -8.42 -13.70 9.42
N ILE A 328 -7.80 -14.43 10.35
CA ILE A 328 -6.34 -14.29 10.57
C ILE A 328 -5.52 -14.94 9.44
N GLU A 329 -5.97 -16.06 8.88
CA GLU A 329 -5.34 -16.67 7.68
C GLU A 329 -5.49 -15.75 6.46
N ALA A 330 -6.69 -15.21 6.21
CA ALA A 330 -6.90 -14.22 5.14
C ALA A 330 -6.04 -12.96 5.34
N ALA A 331 -5.85 -12.48 6.57
CA ALA A 331 -4.96 -11.36 6.86
C ALA A 331 -3.50 -11.68 6.49
N ILE A 332 -3.00 -12.83 6.94
CA ILE A 332 -1.64 -13.31 6.66
C ILE A 332 -1.41 -13.42 5.14
N ASP A 333 -2.36 -14.00 4.38
CA ASP A 333 -2.23 -14.16 2.93
C ASP A 333 -2.25 -12.83 2.18
N HIS A 334 -3.14 -11.90 2.57
CA HIS A 334 -3.17 -10.56 1.97
C HIS A 334 -1.88 -9.78 2.28
N PHE A 335 -1.34 -9.83 3.51
CA PHE A 335 -0.06 -9.21 3.80
C PHE A 335 1.12 -9.89 3.08
N LYS A 336 1.09 -11.22 2.90
CA LYS A 336 2.07 -11.95 2.07
C LYS A 336 2.00 -11.51 0.61
N MET A 337 0.82 -11.29 0.05
CA MET A 337 0.67 -10.72 -1.30
C MET A 337 1.16 -9.27 -1.37
N SER A 338 0.91 -8.46 -0.34
CA SER A 338 1.46 -7.10 -0.28
C SER A 338 3.00 -7.09 -0.23
N LYS A 339 3.62 -7.94 0.60
CA LYS A 339 5.08 -8.16 0.66
C LYS A 339 5.65 -8.70 -0.66
N LYS A 340 4.86 -9.46 -1.42
CA LYS A 340 5.24 -9.98 -2.74
C LYS A 340 5.22 -8.90 -3.82
N LYS A 341 4.24 -7.98 -3.77
CA LYS A 341 4.08 -6.87 -4.73
C LYS A 341 5.17 -5.80 -4.56
N ASP A 342 5.64 -5.57 -3.33
CA ASP A 342 6.82 -4.74 -3.07
C ASP A 342 7.71 -5.39 -2.00
N PRO A 343 8.82 -6.04 -2.40
CA PRO A 343 9.79 -6.64 -1.51
C PRO A 343 10.45 -5.68 -0.50
N PHE A 344 10.34 -4.36 -0.64
CA PHE A 344 10.88 -3.37 0.30
C PHE A 344 9.80 -2.64 1.12
N TYR A 345 8.54 -3.05 1.02
CA TYR A 345 7.42 -2.44 1.74
C TYR A 345 7.46 -2.82 3.23
N LEU A 346 7.68 -1.82 4.09
CA LEU A 346 7.73 -1.99 5.55
C LEU A 346 6.34 -2.13 6.21
N PRO A 347 5.29 -1.36 5.84
CA PRO A 347 3.95 -1.51 6.42
C PRO A 347 3.43 -2.95 6.36
N ALA A 348 3.51 -3.61 5.21
CA ALA A 348 3.09 -5.00 5.04
C ALA A 348 3.87 -5.98 5.91
N ARG A 349 5.16 -5.76 6.20
CA ARG A 349 5.94 -6.61 7.10
C ARG A 349 5.55 -6.44 8.55
N ILE A 350 5.33 -5.20 8.97
CA ILE A 350 4.92 -4.86 10.32
C ILE A 350 3.53 -5.43 10.59
N ASN A 351 2.59 -5.27 9.65
CA ASN A 351 1.26 -5.86 9.75
C ASN A 351 1.25 -7.40 9.65
N LEU A 352 2.04 -7.98 8.73
CA LEU A 352 2.22 -9.43 8.65
C LEU A 352 2.76 -9.97 9.98
N SER A 353 3.73 -9.32 10.59
CA SER A 353 4.27 -9.74 11.89
C SER A 353 3.19 -9.71 12.99
N SER A 354 2.34 -8.69 13.04
CA SER A 354 1.22 -8.62 13.98
C SER A 354 0.21 -9.76 13.77
N ALA A 355 -0.14 -10.06 12.51
CA ALA A 355 -1.03 -11.16 12.19
C ALA A 355 -0.41 -12.54 12.55
N LEU A 356 0.88 -12.74 12.27
CA LEU A 356 1.63 -13.95 12.61
C LEU A 356 1.80 -14.13 14.13
N ILE A 357 2.04 -13.05 14.90
CA ILE A 357 2.07 -13.10 16.36
C ILE A 357 0.69 -13.47 16.92
N LEU A 358 -0.39 -12.89 16.38
CA LEU A 358 -1.76 -13.19 16.82
C LEU A 358 -2.20 -14.63 16.48
N ALA A 359 -1.65 -15.20 15.41
CA ALA A 359 -1.80 -16.61 15.02
C ALA A 359 -0.80 -17.57 15.73
N ASP A 360 0.00 -17.08 16.68
CA ASP A 360 1.01 -17.84 17.44
C ASP A 360 2.16 -18.45 16.57
N TYR A 361 2.38 -17.88 15.38
CA TYR A 361 3.42 -18.23 14.40
C TYR A 361 4.71 -17.40 14.59
N TYR A 362 5.18 -17.31 15.84
CA TYR A 362 6.23 -16.36 16.25
C TYR A 362 7.54 -16.47 15.43
N ASN A 363 8.01 -17.67 15.10
CA ASN A 363 9.21 -17.85 14.27
C ASN A 363 9.10 -17.25 12.85
N GLU A 364 7.92 -17.28 12.23
CA GLU A 364 7.69 -16.61 10.94
C GLU A 364 7.65 -15.08 11.15
N ALA A 365 7.02 -14.59 12.22
CA ALA A 365 7.01 -13.17 12.57
C ALA A 365 8.44 -12.64 12.80
N LEU A 366 9.28 -13.37 13.54
CA LEU A 366 10.70 -13.06 13.75
C LEU A 366 11.46 -12.97 12.41
N THR A 367 11.18 -13.86 11.48
CA THR A 367 11.81 -13.84 10.14
C THR A 367 11.43 -12.58 9.38
N VAL A 368 10.13 -12.27 9.32
CA VAL A 368 9.58 -11.07 8.66
C VAL A 368 10.08 -9.75 9.29
N LEU A 369 10.28 -9.72 10.61
CA LEU A 369 10.81 -8.57 11.33
C LEU A 369 12.32 -8.39 11.14
N ASN A 370 13.09 -9.48 11.06
CA ASN A 370 14.51 -9.41 10.71
C ASN A 370 14.71 -8.96 9.25
N GLU A 371 13.88 -9.40 8.30
CA GLU A 371 13.85 -8.82 6.93
C GLU A 371 13.61 -7.31 6.99
N ALA A 372 12.62 -6.87 7.77
CA ALA A 372 12.27 -5.46 7.89
C ALA A 372 13.44 -4.63 8.46
N LEU A 373 14.12 -5.12 9.51
CA LEU A 373 15.30 -4.46 10.07
C LEU A 373 16.46 -4.34 9.05
N SER A 374 16.70 -5.35 8.21
CA SER A 374 17.72 -5.24 7.15
C SER A 374 17.38 -4.14 6.15
N ILE A 375 16.11 -4.06 5.70
CA ILE A 375 15.64 -2.99 4.81
C ILE A 375 15.82 -1.60 5.46
N THR A 376 15.65 -1.47 6.78
CA THR A 376 15.92 -0.20 7.50
C THR A 376 17.41 0.16 7.64
N LYS A 377 18.34 -0.78 7.41
CA LYS A 377 19.79 -0.53 7.39
C LYS A 377 20.30 -0.22 5.99
N GLU A 378 19.66 -0.79 4.96
CA GLU A 378 19.98 -0.57 3.55
C GLU A 378 19.46 0.77 3.01
N LYS A 379 18.45 1.36 3.66
CA LYS A 379 17.82 2.62 3.25
C LYS A 379 18.08 3.74 4.26
N ASN A 380 18.83 4.76 3.84
CA ASN A 380 19.18 5.94 4.65
C ASN A 380 17.97 6.86 4.98
N ASP A 381 16.82 6.67 4.34
CA ASP A 381 15.62 7.50 4.48
C ASP A 381 14.40 6.65 4.86
N VAL A 382 14.45 6.05 6.05
CA VAL A 382 13.32 5.34 6.67
C VAL A 382 12.82 6.14 7.87
N PRO A 383 11.54 6.56 7.90
CA PRO A 383 10.96 7.25 9.05
C PRO A 383 11.18 6.46 10.35
N PRO A 384 11.77 7.05 11.42
CA PRO A 384 12.11 6.33 12.65
C PRO A 384 10.92 5.62 13.33
N LEU A 385 9.71 6.16 13.14
CA LEU A 385 8.42 5.54 13.48
C LEU A 385 8.34 4.07 13.03
N LEU A 386 8.72 3.77 11.78
CA LEU A 386 8.67 2.41 11.22
C LEU A 386 9.65 1.48 11.93
N THR A 387 10.88 1.93 12.16
CA THR A 387 11.92 1.17 12.86
C THR A 387 11.54 0.89 14.32
N ALA A 388 10.93 1.86 15.00
CA ALA A 388 10.39 1.67 16.35
C ALA A 388 9.21 0.69 16.37
N GLN A 389 8.29 0.74 15.40
CA GLN A 389 7.19 -0.22 15.27
C GLN A 389 7.67 -1.65 14.96
N ILE A 390 8.75 -1.81 14.17
CA ILE A 390 9.43 -3.11 13.97
C ILE A 390 10.00 -3.63 15.30
N LYS A 391 10.70 -2.80 16.08
CA LYS A 391 11.25 -3.19 17.38
C LYS A 391 10.16 -3.55 18.40
N ASN A 392 9.05 -2.81 18.43
CA ASN A 392 7.88 -3.15 19.25
C ASN A 392 7.37 -4.57 18.99
N ASN A 393 7.13 -4.92 17.72
CA ASN A 393 6.64 -6.25 17.36
C ASN A 393 7.72 -7.32 17.55
N LEU A 394 8.99 -6.99 17.39
CA LEU A 394 10.12 -7.90 17.61
C LEU A 394 10.27 -8.28 19.08
N ALA A 395 10.07 -7.33 20.00
CA ALA A 395 10.02 -7.60 21.44
C ALA A 395 8.94 -8.64 21.78
N ILE A 396 7.70 -8.41 21.33
CA ILE A 396 6.59 -9.32 21.63
C ILE A 396 6.79 -10.68 20.95
N ALA A 397 7.25 -10.71 19.68
CA ALA A 397 7.57 -11.96 19.00
C ALA A 397 8.67 -12.75 19.72
N ARG A 398 9.73 -12.10 20.22
CA ARG A 398 10.82 -12.75 20.98
C ARG A 398 10.33 -13.30 22.31
N TYR A 399 9.64 -12.48 23.11
CA TYR A 399 9.07 -12.91 24.39
C TYR A 399 8.16 -14.13 24.24
N ARG A 400 7.25 -14.08 23.25
CA ARG A 400 6.27 -15.14 23.01
C ARG A 400 6.88 -16.42 22.41
N ASP A 401 7.94 -16.31 21.62
CA ASP A 401 8.69 -17.48 21.15
C ASP A 401 9.50 -18.12 22.29
N GLY A 402 10.11 -17.31 23.16
CA GLY A 402 10.79 -17.76 24.39
C GLY A 402 9.87 -18.58 25.30
N LEU A 403 8.69 -18.06 25.64
CA LEU A 403 7.66 -18.81 26.39
C LEU A 403 7.23 -20.12 25.72
N LYS A 404 7.33 -20.22 24.38
CA LYS A 404 6.96 -21.42 23.61
C LYS A 404 8.05 -22.51 23.64
N ILE A 405 9.28 -22.15 24.00
CA ILE A 405 10.45 -23.05 24.07
C ILE A 405 11.04 -23.17 25.49
N ASP A 406 10.33 -22.66 26.50
CA ASP A 406 10.75 -22.63 27.92
C ASP A 406 12.08 -21.88 28.16
N VAL A 407 12.24 -20.72 27.51
CA VAL A 407 13.39 -19.82 27.65
C VAL A 407 12.90 -18.40 27.96
N ASP A 408 13.35 -17.84 29.08
CA ASP A 408 13.09 -16.43 29.39
C ASP A 408 13.86 -15.50 28.43
N LEU A 409 13.11 -14.70 27.69
CA LEU A 409 13.63 -13.66 26.78
C LEU A 409 13.09 -12.27 27.16
N SER A 410 12.57 -12.09 28.38
CA SER A 410 11.92 -10.85 28.84
C SER A 410 12.87 -9.66 28.81
N SER A 411 14.11 -9.82 29.29
CA SER A 411 15.13 -8.75 29.27
C SER A 411 15.48 -8.30 27.84
N LEU A 412 15.47 -9.21 26.87
CA LEU A 412 15.71 -8.89 25.45
C LEU A 412 14.48 -8.20 24.82
N ALA A 413 13.27 -8.56 25.25
CA ALA A 413 12.05 -7.86 24.83
C ALA A 413 12.00 -6.43 25.39
N ILE A 414 12.35 -6.24 26.67
CA ILE A 414 12.47 -4.93 27.32
C ILE A 414 13.49 -4.04 26.58
N ASP A 415 14.69 -4.56 26.28
CA ASP A 415 15.71 -3.86 25.49
C ASP A 415 15.16 -3.37 24.13
N TYR A 416 14.49 -4.23 23.37
CA TYR A 416 13.88 -3.82 22.09
C TYR A 416 12.79 -2.74 22.25
N LEU A 417 12.02 -2.72 23.35
CA LEU A 417 10.98 -1.72 23.60
C LEU A 417 11.58 -0.38 24.03
N SER A 418 12.58 -0.38 24.91
CA SER A 418 13.34 0.82 25.28
C SER A 418 13.99 1.45 24.04
N GLN A 419 14.63 0.64 23.19
CA GLN A 419 15.17 1.10 21.92
C GLN A 419 14.11 1.55 20.89
N ALA A 420 12.85 1.16 21.04
CA ALA A 420 11.74 1.69 20.22
C ALA A 420 11.34 3.09 20.70
N ILE A 421 11.31 3.30 22.02
CA ILE A 421 11.07 4.60 22.65
C ILE A 421 12.19 5.58 22.28
N GLU A 422 13.46 5.19 22.39
CA GLU A 422 14.61 6.04 22.00
C GLU A 422 14.53 6.52 20.55
N LEU A 423 14.14 5.64 19.62
CA LEU A 423 14.00 5.97 18.20
C LEU A 423 12.82 6.89 17.90
N TYR A 424 11.71 6.76 18.64
CA TYR A 424 10.52 7.59 18.44
C TYR A 424 9.66 7.64 19.73
N PRO A 425 9.91 8.61 20.64
CA PRO A 425 9.27 8.68 21.96
C PRO A 425 7.76 8.99 21.99
N LYS A 426 7.04 8.87 20.86
CA LYS A 426 5.62 9.24 20.74
C LYS A 426 4.72 8.09 20.27
N ILE A 427 5.23 6.87 20.15
CA ILE A 427 4.39 5.68 19.92
C ILE A 427 3.90 5.17 21.29
N PRO A 428 2.59 4.97 21.51
CA PRO A 428 2.08 4.44 22.78
C PRO A 428 2.48 2.98 23.05
N ALA A 429 2.52 2.15 22.00
CA ALA A 429 2.64 0.70 22.13
C ALA A 429 3.87 0.19 22.92
N PRO A 430 5.10 0.73 22.72
CA PRO A 430 6.24 0.34 23.56
C PRO A 430 6.02 0.55 25.06
N TYR A 431 5.40 1.67 25.47
CA TYR A 431 5.13 1.97 26.88
C TYR A 431 4.12 0.98 27.48
N TYR A 432 3.00 0.71 26.77
CA TYR A 432 2.02 -0.29 27.21
C TYR A 432 2.67 -1.68 27.34
N ASN A 433 3.47 -2.07 26.35
CA ASN A 433 4.13 -3.38 26.32
C ASN A 433 5.22 -3.51 27.39
N LEU A 434 5.95 -2.44 27.73
CA LEU A 434 6.86 -2.42 28.88
C LEU A 434 6.11 -2.58 30.20
N ALA A 435 5.03 -1.81 30.42
CA ALA A 435 4.21 -1.91 31.63
C ALA A 435 3.70 -3.35 31.85
N VAL A 436 3.19 -4.00 30.79
CA VAL A 436 2.76 -5.41 30.86
C VAL A 436 3.93 -6.36 31.16
N LEU A 437 5.09 -6.19 30.52
CA LEU A 437 6.25 -7.06 30.77
C LEU A 437 6.81 -6.88 32.19
N SER A 438 7.00 -5.64 32.66
CA SER A 438 7.45 -5.34 34.04
C SER A 438 6.49 -5.88 35.10
N GLY A 439 5.17 -5.87 34.82
CA GLY A 439 4.16 -6.51 35.67
C GLY A 439 4.22 -8.04 35.69
N ILE A 440 4.72 -8.68 34.62
CA ILE A 440 4.88 -10.16 34.54
C ILE A 440 6.23 -10.61 35.12
N THR A 441 7.29 -9.81 35.00
CA THR A 441 8.65 -10.12 35.51
C THR A 441 8.85 -9.77 36.99
N GLU A 442 7.79 -9.34 37.68
CA GLU A 442 7.82 -8.81 39.05
C GLU A 442 8.74 -7.57 39.23
N GLN A 443 9.06 -6.87 38.14
CA GLN A 443 9.80 -5.60 38.14
C GLN A 443 8.84 -4.42 38.39
N TYR A 444 8.05 -4.53 39.46
CA TYR A 444 6.89 -3.70 39.76
C TYR A 444 7.14 -2.18 39.84
N ASN A 445 8.39 -1.75 40.06
CA ASN A 445 8.74 -0.34 40.27
C ASN A 445 8.37 0.55 39.06
N ASP A 446 8.54 0.03 37.84
CA ASP A 446 8.47 0.83 36.62
C ASP A 446 7.11 0.71 35.92
N THR A 447 6.33 -0.33 36.23
CA THR A 447 5.02 -0.65 35.61
C THR A 447 4.06 0.54 35.60
N ASN A 448 3.95 1.24 36.74
CA ASN A 448 3.03 2.36 36.89
C ASN A 448 3.52 3.60 36.14
N GLU A 449 4.85 3.82 36.06
CA GLU A 449 5.40 4.91 35.26
C GLU A 449 5.15 4.67 33.77
N TYR A 450 5.40 3.46 33.27
CA TYR A 450 5.13 3.12 31.87
C TYR A 450 3.64 3.22 31.50
N PHE A 451 2.71 2.85 32.38
CA PHE A 451 1.28 3.10 32.13
C PHE A 451 0.92 4.60 32.12
N GLN A 452 1.53 5.43 32.98
CA GLN A 452 1.34 6.89 32.93
C GLN A 452 1.90 7.52 31.66
N GLN A 453 3.10 7.10 31.23
CA GLN A 453 3.72 7.52 29.97
C GLN A 453 2.89 7.08 28.76
N PHE A 454 2.34 5.86 28.78
CA PHE A 454 1.40 5.37 27.76
C PHE A 454 0.15 6.26 27.67
N LEU A 455 -0.55 6.52 28.78
CA LEU A 455 -1.76 7.34 28.83
C LEU A 455 -1.52 8.80 28.41
N ALA A 456 -0.30 9.32 28.56
CA ALA A 456 0.05 10.65 28.05
C ALA A 456 -0.03 10.73 26.51
N PHE A 457 0.21 9.62 25.79
CA PHE A 457 0.11 9.54 24.33
C PHE A 457 -1.22 8.95 23.85
N ASP A 458 -1.77 7.94 24.53
CA ASP A 458 -3.05 7.31 24.23
C ASP A 458 -3.87 7.03 25.50
N ALA A 459 -4.66 8.01 25.91
CA ALA A 459 -5.65 7.90 26.98
C ALA A 459 -6.98 7.26 26.52
N THR A 460 -6.94 6.38 25.50
CA THR A 460 -8.15 5.99 24.76
C THR A 460 -8.24 4.50 24.39
N GLY A 461 -9.46 4.03 24.09
CA GLY A 461 -9.75 2.63 23.81
C GLY A 461 -9.47 1.64 24.96
N ASN A 462 -9.53 0.35 24.64
CA ASN A 462 -9.46 -0.75 25.61
C ASN A 462 -8.09 -0.79 26.35
N TYR A 463 -6.99 -0.49 25.67
CA TYR A 463 -5.66 -0.48 26.26
C TYR A 463 -5.51 0.61 27.34
N ALA A 464 -6.09 1.79 27.12
CA ALA A 464 -6.13 2.84 28.14
C ALA A 464 -7.01 2.44 29.32
N ALA A 465 -8.18 1.84 29.09
CA ALA A 465 -9.00 1.34 30.19
C ALA A 465 -8.23 0.31 31.06
N ILE A 466 -7.36 -0.52 30.47
CA ILE A 466 -6.50 -1.44 31.23
C ILE A 466 -5.44 -0.68 32.04
N ALA A 467 -4.75 0.29 31.43
CA ALA A 467 -3.75 1.12 32.10
C ALA A 467 -4.35 1.99 33.23
N GLU A 468 -5.56 2.52 33.05
CA GLU A 468 -6.30 3.29 34.05
C GLU A 468 -6.72 2.42 35.24
N ASN A 469 -7.24 1.21 34.97
CA ASN A 469 -7.55 0.24 36.02
C ASN A 469 -6.29 -0.22 36.77
N ALA A 470 -5.14 -0.36 36.10
CA ALA A 470 -3.86 -0.71 36.74
C ALA A 470 -3.27 0.43 37.58
N LEU A 471 -3.77 1.65 37.44
CA LEU A 471 -3.35 2.86 38.16
C LEU A 471 -4.41 3.36 39.17
N ASP A 472 -5.49 2.59 39.41
CA ASP A 472 -6.67 2.98 40.21
C ASP A 472 -7.31 4.33 39.78
N ILE A 473 -7.16 4.71 38.50
CA ILE A 473 -7.68 5.98 37.96
C ILE A 473 -9.20 5.88 37.80
N THR A 474 -9.93 6.63 38.63
CA THR A 474 -11.40 6.68 38.62
C THR A 474 -11.90 7.98 37.97
N HIS A 475 -12.37 7.89 36.73
CA HIS A 475 -12.92 9.03 36.00
C HIS A 475 -14.24 9.51 36.59
N THR A 476 -14.29 10.77 37.02
CA THR A 476 -15.54 11.45 37.37
C THR A 476 -16.26 11.86 36.08
N ASN A 477 -17.18 10.99 35.62
CA ASN A 477 -17.93 11.15 34.37
C ASN A 477 -18.71 12.48 34.27
N LYS A 478 -18.06 13.54 33.77
CA LYS A 478 -18.72 14.75 33.27
C LYS A 478 -19.25 14.48 31.87
N GLN A 479 -20.50 14.04 31.81
CA GLN A 479 -21.20 13.68 30.59
C GLN A 479 -21.56 14.92 29.75
N TYR A 480 -20.59 15.45 28.99
CA TYR A 480 -20.83 16.40 27.91
C TYR A 480 -21.31 15.67 26.65
N TYR A 481 -22.22 16.30 25.89
CA TYR A 481 -22.70 15.74 24.63
C TYR A 481 -21.78 16.19 23.48
N PRO A 482 -21.20 15.27 22.69
CA PRO A 482 -20.26 15.65 21.62
C PRO A 482 -20.84 16.61 20.56
N LEU A 483 -22.16 16.62 20.39
CA LEU A 483 -22.88 17.54 19.52
C LEU A 483 -22.68 19.02 19.91
N ASP A 484 -22.47 19.34 21.18
CA ASP A 484 -22.28 20.71 21.67
C ASP A 484 -20.91 21.30 21.23
N ILE A 485 -19.98 20.43 20.85
CA ILE A 485 -18.57 20.76 20.55
C ILE A 485 -18.26 20.60 19.07
N ILE A 486 -18.83 19.56 18.45
CA ILE A 486 -18.59 19.16 17.05
C ILE A 486 -19.70 19.61 16.11
N GLY A 487 -20.91 19.86 16.62
CA GLY A 487 -22.10 20.17 15.83
C GLY A 487 -22.79 18.95 15.22
N PRO A 488 -24.03 19.11 14.72
CA PRO A 488 -24.73 18.09 13.95
C PRO A 488 -24.12 17.95 12.54
N SER A 489 -24.30 16.78 11.91
CA SER A 489 -23.83 16.60 10.54
C SER A 489 -24.59 17.50 9.54
N PRO A 490 -23.91 18.17 8.59
CA PRO A 490 -24.55 19.01 7.58
C PRO A 490 -25.61 18.26 6.74
N ILE A 491 -25.34 16.99 6.41
CA ILE A 491 -26.24 16.12 5.64
C ILE A 491 -26.88 15.08 6.58
N PRO A 492 -28.22 14.94 6.63
CA PRO A 492 -28.89 14.02 7.54
C PRO A 492 -28.50 12.54 7.38
N LEU A 493 -27.77 12.02 8.37
CA LEU A 493 -27.53 10.58 8.53
C LEU A 493 -28.79 9.89 9.06
N LYS A 494 -29.70 9.51 8.17
CA LYS A 494 -30.96 8.82 8.50
C LYS A 494 -30.76 7.30 8.46
N GLN A 495 -31.08 6.59 9.55
CA GLN A 495 -30.74 5.17 9.73
C GLN A 495 -31.74 4.26 9.00
N TYR A 496 -31.24 3.41 8.09
CA TYR A 496 -32.01 2.53 7.21
C TYR A 496 -33.11 3.22 6.37
N GLN A 497 -33.03 4.55 6.23
CA GLN A 497 -33.94 5.35 5.43
C GLN A 497 -33.21 5.86 4.20
N TYR A 498 -33.88 5.80 3.06
CA TYR A 498 -33.42 6.45 1.83
C TYR A 498 -33.40 7.97 2.00
N MET A 499 -32.49 8.62 1.28
CA MET A 499 -32.44 10.07 1.11
C MET A 499 -33.81 10.57 0.63
N ASP A 500 -34.35 11.53 1.36
CA ASP A 500 -35.59 12.24 1.10
C ASP A 500 -35.32 13.64 0.56
N ALA A 501 -36.40 14.35 0.18
CA ALA A 501 -36.31 15.68 -0.42
C ALA A 501 -35.57 16.72 0.46
N GLU A 502 -35.58 16.59 1.79
CA GLU A 502 -34.77 17.43 2.69
C GLU A 502 -33.27 17.17 2.51
N THR A 503 -32.89 15.90 2.36
CA THR A 503 -31.51 15.46 2.18
C THR A 503 -31.00 15.84 0.78
N ASP A 504 -31.82 15.65 -0.25
CA ASP A 504 -31.52 16.07 -1.64
C ASP A 504 -31.37 17.60 -1.73
N GLN A 505 -32.29 18.37 -1.12
CA GLN A 505 -32.22 19.84 -1.12
C GLN A 505 -30.96 20.36 -0.44
N LYS A 506 -30.48 19.70 0.62
CA LYS A 506 -29.20 20.06 1.26
C LYS A 506 -28.00 19.80 0.36
N ILE A 507 -27.93 18.65 -0.32
CA ILE A 507 -26.87 18.35 -1.30
C ILE A 507 -26.82 19.40 -2.42
N LEU A 508 -27.98 19.80 -2.95
CA LEU A 508 -28.10 20.88 -3.93
C LEU A 508 -27.64 22.24 -3.37
N THR A 509 -27.95 22.53 -2.11
CA THR A 509 -27.54 23.78 -1.42
C THR A 509 -26.02 23.87 -1.26
N TYR A 510 -25.33 22.77 -0.98
CA TYR A 510 -23.86 22.70 -0.93
C TYR A 510 -23.18 22.57 -2.31
N LYS A 511 -23.95 22.51 -3.41
CA LYS A 511 -23.45 22.45 -4.80
C LYS A 511 -22.46 21.30 -5.06
N LEU A 512 -22.69 20.15 -4.44
CA LEU A 512 -21.79 19.00 -4.54
C LEU A 512 -21.85 18.35 -5.94
N GLU A 513 -20.69 18.01 -6.52
CA GLU A 513 -20.60 17.20 -7.73
C GLU A 513 -21.08 15.76 -7.42
N HIS A 514 -22.09 15.28 -8.15
CA HIS A 514 -22.59 13.90 -8.02
C HIS A 514 -21.89 12.95 -8.99
N LYS A 515 -21.32 11.87 -8.45
CA LYS A 515 -20.86 10.70 -9.21
C LYS A 515 -21.66 9.47 -8.77
N SER A 516 -21.96 8.57 -9.69
CA SER A 516 -22.69 7.33 -9.40
C SER A 516 -22.09 6.13 -10.13
N TYR A 517 -22.02 4.98 -9.46
CA TYR A 517 -21.50 3.72 -9.99
C TYR A 517 -22.09 2.51 -9.26
N ILE A 518 -21.85 1.29 -9.76
CA ILE A 518 -22.42 0.06 -9.19
C ILE A 518 -21.30 -0.87 -8.71
N ILE A 519 -21.44 -1.39 -7.48
CA ILE A 519 -20.56 -2.43 -6.90
C ILE A 519 -21.44 -3.53 -6.32
N ASP A 520 -21.24 -4.77 -6.74
CA ASP A 520 -21.97 -5.97 -6.26
C ASP A 520 -23.52 -5.83 -6.29
N GLY A 521 -24.04 -5.10 -7.28
CA GLY A 521 -25.48 -4.80 -7.41
C GLY A 521 -25.99 -3.65 -6.52
N HIS A 522 -25.15 -3.05 -5.69
CA HIS A 522 -25.45 -1.83 -4.96
C HIS A 522 -25.15 -0.58 -5.80
N VAL A 523 -26.08 0.38 -5.81
CA VAL A 523 -25.84 1.72 -6.34
C VAL A 523 -25.02 2.51 -5.31
N ILE A 524 -23.90 3.05 -5.74
CA ILE A 524 -23.02 3.90 -4.94
C ILE A 524 -23.15 5.31 -5.48
N ASP A 525 -23.54 6.26 -4.63
CA ASP A 525 -23.58 7.68 -4.98
C ASP A 525 -22.56 8.42 -4.10
N THR A 526 -21.72 9.25 -4.73
CA THR A 526 -20.80 10.14 -4.02
C THR A 526 -21.10 11.58 -4.39
N TYR A 527 -21.03 12.47 -3.41
CA TYR A 527 -21.25 13.90 -3.58
C TYR A 527 -20.08 14.66 -2.98
N ILE A 528 -19.37 15.46 -3.78
CA ILE A 528 -18.09 16.07 -3.40
C ILE A 528 -17.97 17.55 -3.78
N ASN A 529 -17.33 18.32 -2.91
CA ASN A 529 -16.61 19.55 -3.22
C ASN A 529 -15.36 19.62 -2.30
N ASP A 530 -14.61 20.72 -2.30
CA ASP A 530 -13.42 20.88 -1.45
C ASP A 530 -13.75 20.79 0.05
N ASP A 531 -14.89 21.37 0.44
CA ASP A 531 -15.33 21.50 1.83
C ASP A 531 -15.92 20.20 2.39
N MET A 532 -16.59 19.39 1.56
CA MET A 532 -17.48 18.32 1.97
C MET A 532 -17.46 17.12 1.03
N TYR A 533 -17.47 15.93 1.64
CA TYR A 533 -17.58 14.65 0.96
C TYR A 533 -18.72 13.82 1.59
N VAL A 534 -19.60 13.28 0.75
CA VAL A 534 -20.73 12.43 1.16
C VAL A 534 -20.67 11.12 0.39
N LEU A 535 -20.75 9.99 1.10
CA LEU A 535 -20.95 8.68 0.49
C LEU A 535 -22.34 8.15 0.82
N CYS A 536 -23.05 7.67 -0.19
CA CYS A 536 -24.32 6.96 -0.07
C CYS A 536 -24.21 5.57 -0.72
N ILE A 537 -24.87 4.57 -0.11
CA ILE A 537 -25.02 3.23 -0.68
C ILE A 537 -26.51 2.93 -0.73
N ASN A 538 -27.01 2.55 -1.90
CA ASN A 538 -28.44 2.40 -2.21
C ASN A 538 -29.26 3.59 -1.71
N ARG A 539 -28.88 4.83 -2.05
CA ARG A 539 -29.52 6.08 -1.55
C ARG A 539 -29.58 6.21 -0.01
N VAL A 540 -28.76 5.49 0.77
CA VAL A 540 -28.64 5.65 2.24
C VAL A 540 -27.28 6.25 2.59
N VAL A 541 -27.27 7.41 3.28
CA VAL A 541 -26.05 8.15 3.66
C VAL A 541 -25.19 7.34 4.64
N GLN A 542 -23.95 7.05 4.24
CA GLN A 542 -23.02 6.19 4.98
C GLN A 542 -22.01 6.95 5.82
N LEU A 543 -21.55 8.11 5.36
CA LEU A 543 -20.67 9.04 6.08
C LEU A 543 -20.72 10.42 5.41
N VAL A 544 -20.35 11.45 6.19
CA VAL A 544 -20.21 12.84 5.74
C VAL A 544 -18.89 13.36 6.30
N ASP A 545 -17.89 13.61 5.46
CA ASP A 545 -16.57 14.16 5.83
C ASP A 545 -16.48 15.62 5.41
N CYS A 546 -16.54 16.55 6.36
CA CYS A 546 -16.52 18.00 6.11
C CYS A 546 -15.36 18.70 6.84
N LEU A 547 -14.94 19.86 6.32
CA LEU A 547 -14.03 20.77 7.02
C LEU A 547 -14.56 21.13 8.41
N PHE A 548 -13.64 21.37 9.34
CA PHE A 548 -13.96 21.85 10.68
C PHE A 548 -13.67 23.35 10.77
N GLU A 549 -14.72 24.18 10.70
CA GLU A 549 -14.60 25.65 10.67
C GLU A 549 -14.00 26.26 11.95
N SER A 550 -14.05 25.52 13.07
CA SER A 550 -13.55 25.94 14.37
C SER A 550 -12.03 25.78 14.46
N GLN A 551 -11.28 26.90 14.42
CA GLN A 551 -9.81 26.97 14.56
C GLN A 551 -9.24 26.54 15.95
N LYS A 552 -10.05 25.91 16.82
CA LYS A 552 -9.63 25.42 18.13
C LYS A 552 -8.57 24.32 18.00
N ASN A 553 -7.57 24.34 18.88
CA ASN A 553 -6.62 23.23 18.96
C ASN A 553 -7.30 21.99 19.53
N PHE A 554 -6.89 20.81 19.08
CA PHE A 554 -7.41 19.54 19.59
C PHE A 554 -7.23 19.41 21.11
N SER A 555 -6.16 19.97 21.68
CA SER A 555 -5.96 20.02 23.15
C SER A 555 -7.11 20.69 23.90
N GLU A 556 -7.76 21.70 23.33
CA GLU A 556 -8.91 22.41 23.94
C GLU A 556 -10.20 21.57 23.87
N ILE A 557 -10.33 20.80 22.78
CA ILE A 557 -11.48 19.93 22.50
C ILE A 557 -11.40 18.61 23.27
N LYS A 558 -10.20 18.01 23.40
CA LYS A 558 -9.97 16.71 24.05
C LYS A 558 -10.54 16.65 25.47
N VAL A 559 -10.45 17.75 26.23
CA VAL A 559 -10.94 17.85 27.62
C VAL A 559 -12.47 17.74 27.74
N GLN A 560 -13.20 17.92 26.63
CA GLN A 560 -14.66 17.93 26.57
C GLN A 560 -15.24 16.71 25.85
N LEU A 561 -14.39 15.86 25.25
CA LEU A 561 -14.79 14.63 24.59
C LEU A 561 -14.49 13.41 25.47
N GLN A 562 -15.28 12.35 25.31
CA GLN A 562 -14.95 11.03 25.84
C GLN A 562 -13.70 10.48 25.15
N SER A 563 -13.15 9.37 25.64
CA SER A 563 -12.08 8.68 24.92
C SER A 563 -12.60 8.08 23.61
N PRO A 564 -11.95 8.32 22.44
CA PRO A 564 -12.30 7.64 21.20
C PRO A 564 -12.18 6.11 21.32
N VAL A 565 -13.00 5.44 20.51
CA VAL A 565 -13.08 3.98 20.35
C VAL A 565 -11.87 3.44 19.57
N ARG A 566 -11.28 4.26 18.69
CA ARG A 566 -10.02 3.93 18.01
C ARG A 566 -9.17 5.16 17.71
N VAL A 567 -7.85 5.00 17.82
CA VAL A 567 -6.84 5.91 17.28
C VAL A 567 -6.21 5.29 16.05
N LEU A 568 -6.04 6.07 14.99
CA LEU A 568 -5.22 5.70 13.84
C LEU A 568 -4.21 6.79 13.56
N GLU A 569 -2.99 6.40 13.18
CA GLU A 569 -1.93 7.32 12.79
C GLU A 569 -1.48 7.03 11.37
N THR A 570 -1.29 8.08 10.59
CA THR A 570 -0.96 8.02 9.17
C THR A 570 0.54 8.26 8.94
N LEU A 571 1.08 7.68 7.87
CA LEU A 571 2.42 8.04 7.35
C LEU A 571 2.55 9.52 6.94
N ALA A 572 1.43 10.26 6.86
CA ALA A 572 1.39 11.69 6.60
C ALA A 572 1.31 12.56 7.87
N GLY A 573 1.46 11.98 9.08
CA GLY A 573 1.39 12.71 10.35
C GLY A 573 -0.02 13.18 10.75
N ILE A 574 -1.05 12.86 9.95
CA ILE A 574 -2.45 12.98 10.35
C ILE A 574 -2.75 11.87 11.37
N LYS A 575 -3.48 12.18 12.43
CA LYS A 575 -4.14 11.19 13.30
C LYS A 575 -5.65 11.22 13.06
N VAL A 576 -6.31 10.08 13.15
CA VAL A 576 -7.77 9.96 13.05
C VAL A 576 -8.29 9.36 14.34
N LEU A 577 -9.10 10.12 15.07
CA LEU A 577 -9.72 9.69 16.32
C LEU A 577 -11.17 9.34 16.05
N VAL A 578 -11.53 8.06 16.20
CA VAL A 578 -12.85 7.50 15.88
C VAL A 578 -13.66 7.37 17.15
N TYR A 579 -14.79 8.08 17.23
CA TYR A 579 -15.76 8.04 18.32
C TYR A 579 -17.00 7.25 17.87
N GLU A 580 -18.05 7.19 18.69
CA GLU A 580 -19.26 6.42 18.38
C GLU A 580 -19.98 6.91 17.11
N ASN A 581 -20.16 8.23 16.94
CA ASN A 581 -20.97 8.80 15.85
C ASN A 581 -20.20 9.83 14.98
N PHE A 582 -18.90 10.00 15.23
CA PHE A 582 -18.05 10.89 14.43
C PHE A 582 -16.57 10.50 14.56
N ALA A 583 -15.72 11.03 13.70
CA ALA A 583 -14.26 10.95 13.81
C ALA A 583 -13.62 12.31 13.51
N LEU A 584 -12.50 12.60 14.16
CA LEU A 584 -11.72 13.82 13.96
C LEU A 584 -10.44 13.51 13.21
N LYS A 585 -10.19 14.20 12.09
CA LYS A 585 -8.88 14.23 11.41
C LYS A 585 -8.06 15.35 12.03
N ILE A 586 -6.91 15.01 12.60
CA ILE A 586 -6.03 15.94 13.32
C ILE A 586 -4.68 16.00 12.61
N PHE A 587 -4.17 17.20 12.35
CA PHE A 587 -2.83 17.43 11.83
C PHE A 587 -2.18 18.55 12.64
N ASN A 588 -0.94 18.34 13.11
CA ASN A 588 -0.20 19.32 13.95
C ASN A 588 -1.03 19.91 15.11
N ASN A 589 -1.78 19.06 15.83
CA ASN A 589 -2.70 19.42 16.92
C ASN A 589 -3.92 20.29 16.53
N GLN A 590 -4.17 20.52 15.24
CA GLN A 590 -5.38 21.18 14.73
C GLN A 590 -6.37 20.12 14.21
N VAL A 591 -7.66 20.26 14.54
CA VAL A 591 -8.73 19.44 13.93
C VAL A 591 -9.03 20.04 12.56
N VAL A 592 -8.74 19.29 11.49
CA VAL A 592 -8.89 19.79 10.11
C VAL A 592 -10.22 19.39 9.46
N ARG A 593 -10.76 18.21 9.79
CA ARG A 593 -12.04 17.69 9.27
C ARG A 593 -12.76 16.81 10.29
N VAL A 594 -14.09 16.76 10.18
CA VAL A 594 -14.97 15.86 10.94
C VAL A 594 -15.64 14.89 9.97
N ILE A 595 -15.54 13.59 10.27
CA ILE A 595 -16.33 12.55 9.60
C ILE A 595 -17.52 12.22 10.48
N HIS A 596 -18.75 12.54 10.08
CA HIS A 596 -19.96 12.12 10.79
C HIS A 596 -20.45 10.76 10.28
N PHE A 597 -20.95 9.92 11.20
CA PHE A 597 -21.52 8.60 10.90
C PHE A 597 -22.43 8.10 12.06
N ARG A 598 -22.79 6.80 12.08
CA ARG A 598 -23.59 6.12 13.11
C ARG A 598 -23.31 4.62 13.12
N LEU A 599 -22.70 4.01 14.14
CA LEU A 599 -22.25 2.60 14.14
C LEU A 599 -23.21 1.60 13.44
#